data_AF-A0A346S6W0-F1
#
_entry.id   AF-A0A346S6W0-F1
#
_cell.length_a   1.000
_cell.length_b   1.000
_cell.length_c   1.000
_cell.angle_alpha   90.00
_cell.angle_beta   90.00
_cell.angle_gamma   90.00
#
_symmetry.space_group_name_H-M   'P 1'
#
loop_
_entity.id
_entity.type
_entity.pdbx_description
1 polymer ?
#
loop_
_entity_poly.entity_id
_entity_poly.type
_entity_poly.pdbx_seq_one_letter_code
_entity_poly.pdbx_strand_id
1 'polypeptide(L)'
;MTSLASERSWLLDPGLLKLVHQCRRLIHSEFGVKLHLTEEHLEQQLADYARKTRSSHLIRTWETLKQQVPQLNIEPEEEDNGLKRTYRGQVIADAPPVTANENGEGESHPPRKKKVIYRGQVVG
;
A
#
# COMPACT_ATOMS: atom_id res chain seq x y z
N MET A 1 25.47 -2.66 21.73
CA MET A 1 24.08 -3.08 21.99
C MET A 1 23.27 -1.89 22.53
N THR A 2 23.00 -0.87 21.70
CA THR A 2 22.25 0.34 22.09
C THR A 2 21.36 0.93 20.98
N SER A 3 21.25 0.29 19.81
CA SER A 3 20.57 0.92 18.64
C SER A 3 19.05 1.03 18.75
N LEU A 4 18.38 0.16 19.53
CA LEU A 4 16.91 0.19 19.67
C LEU A 4 16.35 1.47 20.32
N ALA A 5 17.17 2.20 21.09
CA ALA A 5 16.76 3.45 21.71
C ALA A 5 16.88 4.64 20.74
N SER A 6 17.80 4.59 19.78
CA SER A 6 18.01 5.65 18.80
C SER A 6 16.90 5.67 17.75
N GLU A 7 16.49 4.48 17.29
CA GLU A 7 15.41 4.30 16.31
C GLU A 7 14.04 4.70 16.86
N ARG A 8 13.86 4.63 18.19
CA ARG A 8 12.60 4.96 18.88
C ARG A 8 12.64 6.30 19.63
N SER A 9 13.60 7.16 19.35
CA SER A 9 13.74 8.46 20.04
C SER A 9 12.46 9.33 19.96
N TRP A 10 11.65 9.13 18.92
CA TRP A 10 10.37 9.80 18.71
C TRP A 10 9.26 9.36 19.69
N LEU A 11 9.34 8.16 20.28
CA LEU A 11 8.42 7.72 21.34
C LEU A 11 8.62 8.46 22.68
N LEU A 12 9.71 9.22 22.81
CA LEU A 12 10.00 10.01 24.00
C LEU A 12 9.27 11.36 24.00
N ASP A 13 8.74 11.79 22.85
CA ASP A 13 7.94 13.01 22.77
C ASP A 13 6.50 12.75 23.28
N PRO A 14 6.05 13.46 24.33
CA PRO A 14 4.69 13.29 24.86
C PRO A 14 3.58 13.61 23.84
N GLY A 15 3.85 14.43 22.82
CA GLY A 15 2.90 14.70 21.73
C GLY A 15 2.68 13.47 20.86
N LEU A 16 3.77 12.87 20.40
CA LEU A 16 3.76 11.67 19.55
C LEU A 16 3.22 10.46 20.29
N LEU A 17 3.61 10.30 21.55
CA LEU A 17 3.16 9.19 22.39
C LEU A 17 1.63 9.19 22.57
N LYS A 18 0.98 10.37 22.67
CA LYS A 18 -0.49 10.48 22.68
C LYS A 18 -1.11 9.99 21.38
N LEU A 19 -0.55 10.35 20.23
CA LEU A 19 -1.03 9.89 18.92
C LEU A 19 -0.89 8.37 18.77
N VAL A 20 0.25 7.80 19.19
CA VAL A 20 0.46 6.33 19.19
C VAL A 20 -0.56 5.63 20.09
N HIS A 21 -0.80 6.13 21.30
CA HIS A 21 -1.80 5.56 22.19
C HIS A 21 -3.21 5.61 21.60
N GLN A 22 -3.54 6.71 20.91
CA GLN A 22 -4.81 6.85 20.22
C GLN A 22 -4.95 5.84 19.08
N CYS A 23 -3.94 5.72 18.20
CA CYS A 23 -3.91 4.71 17.14
C CYS A 23 -4.08 3.30 17.73
N ARG A 24 -3.32 2.96 18.77
CA ARG A 24 -3.41 1.65 19.44
C ARG A 24 -4.81 1.37 19.99
N ARG A 25 -5.46 2.36 20.61
CA ARG A 25 -6.84 2.21 21.13
C ARG A 25 -7.82 1.94 20.00
N LEU A 26 -7.69 2.66 18.88
CA LEU A 26 -8.55 2.49 17.71
C LEU A 26 -8.33 1.12 17.06
N ILE A 27 -7.08 0.69 16.90
CA ILE A 27 -6.74 -0.64 16.37
C ILE A 27 -7.33 -1.74 17.26
N HIS A 28 -7.22 -1.60 18.58
CA HIS A 28 -7.82 -2.56 19.50
C HIS A 28 -9.34 -2.62 19.37
N SER A 29 -10.02 -1.48 19.18
CA SER A 29 -11.47 -1.47 18.99
C SER A 29 -11.93 -2.05 17.65
N GLU A 30 -11.14 -1.88 16.58
CA GLU A 30 -11.52 -2.38 15.25
C GLU A 30 -11.11 -3.82 15.00
N PHE A 31 -9.89 -4.19 15.39
CA PHE A 31 -9.27 -5.47 15.05
C PHE A 31 -9.17 -6.42 16.26
N GLY A 32 -9.40 -5.93 17.48
CA GLY A 32 -9.24 -6.73 18.70
C GLY A 32 -7.77 -7.04 19.06
N VAL A 33 -6.81 -6.40 18.38
CA VAL A 33 -5.37 -6.65 18.56
C VAL A 33 -4.78 -5.69 19.59
N LYS A 34 -3.98 -6.22 20.51
CA LYS A 34 -3.29 -5.44 21.53
C LYS A 34 -1.81 -5.26 21.16
N LEU A 35 -1.47 -4.07 20.69
CA LEU A 35 -0.10 -3.68 20.35
C LEU A 35 0.65 -3.17 21.59
N HIS A 36 1.93 -3.49 21.73
CA HIS A 36 2.78 -2.98 22.80
C HIS A 36 3.86 -2.03 22.28
N LEU A 37 4.12 -0.95 23.01
CA LEU A 37 5.14 0.06 22.66
C LEU A 37 6.57 -0.50 22.62
N THR A 38 6.81 -1.66 23.23
CA THR A 38 8.11 -2.33 23.28
C THR A 38 8.37 -3.21 22.06
N GLU A 39 7.40 -3.41 21.17
CA GLU A 39 7.54 -4.28 20.00
C GLU A 39 8.47 -3.68 18.94
N GLU A 40 9.38 -4.50 18.40
CA GLU A 40 10.38 -4.14 17.37
C GLU A 40 9.73 -3.70 16.06
N HIS A 41 8.52 -4.18 15.78
CA HIS A 41 7.79 -3.91 14.54
C HIS A 41 6.53 -3.06 14.76
N LEU A 42 6.47 -2.27 15.84
CA LEU A 42 5.30 -1.41 16.13
C LEU A 42 4.94 -0.52 14.93
N GLU A 43 5.95 0.07 14.30
CA GLU A 43 5.80 1.00 13.18
C GLU A 43 5.15 0.33 11.97
N GLN A 44 5.67 -0.85 11.60
CA GLN A 44 5.15 -1.67 10.51
C GLN A 44 3.73 -2.14 10.80
N GLN A 45 3.46 -2.63 12.01
CA GLN A 45 2.11 -3.05 12.40
C GLN A 45 1.12 -1.87 12.37
N LEU A 46 1.50 -0.70 12.89
CA LEU A 46 0.65 0.49 12.82
C LEU A 46 0.36 0.89 11.37
N ALA A 47 1.36 0.84 10.49
CA ALA A 47 1.20 1.10 9.07
C ALA A 47 0.26 0.08 8.41
N ASP A 48 0.43 -1.20 8.70
CA ASP A 48 -0.41 -2.28 8.17
C ASP A 48 -1.88 -2.14 8.57
N TYR A 49 -2.13 -1.89 9.86
CA TYR A 49 -3.49 -1.67 10.35
C TYR A 49 -4.09 -0.36 9.84
N ALA A 50 -3.27 0.69 9.69
CA ALA A 50 -3.71 1.94 9.09
C ALA A 50 -4.08 1.82 7.61
N ARG A 51 -3.54 0.84 6.87
CA ARG A 51 -4.01 0.51 5.51
C ARG A 51 -5.29 -0.32 5.50
N LYS A 52 -5.44 -1.23 6.47
CA LYS A 52 -6.59 -2.15 6.54
C LYS A 52 -7.83 -1.52 7.19
N THR A 53 -7.66 -0.45 7.96
CA THR A 53 -8.75 0.23 8.67
C THR A 53 -9.77 0.83 7.69
N ARG A 54 -11.02 0.92 8.15
CA ARG A 54 -12.07 1.71 7.48
C ARG A 54 -12.40 2.99 8.27
N SER A 55 -11.82 3.18 9.45
CA SER A 55 -12.06 4.35 10.28
C SER A 55 -11.28 5.55 9.76
N SER A 56 -12.03 6.59 9.38
CA SER A 56 -11.49 7.89 9.04
C SER A 56 -10.71 8.52 10.18
N HIS A 57 -11.05 8.20 11.44
CA HIS A 57 -10.37 8.74 12.60
C HIS A 57 -8.96 8.16 12.73
N LEU A 58 -8.81 6.83 12.55
CA LEU A 58 -7.52 6.16 12.59
C LEU A 58 -6.62 6.64 11.46
N ILE A 59 -7.17 6.78 10.25
CA ILE A 59 -6.43 7.30 9.08
C ILE A 59 -5.88 8.70 9.37
N ARG A 60 -6.71 9.62 9.88
CA ARG A 60 -6.28 10.99 10.21
C ARG A 60 -5.19 11.02 11.28
N THR A 61 -5.35 10.25 12.36
CA THR A 61 -4.35 10.21 13.45
C THR A 61 -3.04 9.60 12.98
N TRP A 62 -3.10 8.58 12.11
CA TRP A 62 -1.93 7.99 11.49
C TRP A 62 -1.22 8.98 10.55
N GLU A 63 -1.97 9.73 9.77
CA GLU A 63 -1.43 10.74 8.85
C GLU A 63 -0.74 11.89 9.59
N THR A 64 -1.33 12.38 10.69
CA THR A 64 -0.67 13.37 11.56
C THR A 64 0.63 12.84 12.17
N LEU A 65 0.65 11.55 12.53
CA LEU A 65 1.82 10.92 13.12
C LEU A 65 2.94 10.74 12.07
N LYS A 66 2.60 10.37 10.83
CA LYS A 66 3.55 10.33 9.70
C LYS A 66 4.14 11.71 9.37
N GLN A 67 3.35 12.78 9.45
CA GLN A 67 3.84 14.14 9.20
C GLN A 67 4.90 14.57 10.22
N GLN A 68 4.76 14.15 11.48
CA GLN A 68 5.69 14.52 12.55
C GLN A 68 6.91 13.60 12.63
N VAL A 69 6.78 12.35 12.18
CA VAL A 69 7.89 11.39 12.14
C VAL A 69 8.10 10.92 10.71
N PRO A 70 8.88 11.65 9.90
CA PRO A 70 9.15 11.27 8.51
C PRO A 70 9.88 9.93 8.37
N GLN A 71 10.50 9.43 9.45
CA GLN A 71 11.12 8.09 9.52
C GLN A 71 10.07 6.97 9.44
N LEU A 72 8.81 7.25 9.79
CA LEU A 72 7.68 6.31 9.68
C LEU A 72 7.03 6.32 8.30
N ASN A 73 7.52 7.14 7.37
CA ASN A 73 7.25 6.94 5.94
C ASN A 73 8.08 5.75 5.46
N ILE A 74 7.82 4.59 6.06
CA ILE A 74 8.13 3.30 5.50
C ILE A 74 7.19 3.19 4.31
N GLU A 75 7.58 3.85 3.22
CA GLU A 75 7.17 3.45 1.91
C GLU A 75 7.46 1.95 1.92
N PRO A 76 6.42 1.10 1.87
CA PRO A 76 6.71 -0.28 1.56
C PRO A 76 7.38 -0.10 0.21
N GLU A 77 8.65 -0.49 0.11
CA GLU A 77 9.21 -0.81 -1.18
C GLU A 77 8.10 -1.58 -1.85
N GLU A 78 7.45 -0.93 -2.83
CA GLU A 78 6.27 -1.50 -3.45
C GLU A 78 6.75 -2.90 -3.75
N GLU A 79 6.01 -3.90 -3.30
CA GLU A 79 6.11 -5.16 -3.97
C GLU A 79 5.54 -4.90 -5.38
N ASP A 80 6.27 -4.11 -6.18
CA ASP A 80 6.58 -4.33 -7.57
C ASP A 80 7.31 -5.69 -7.69
N ASN A 81 6.76 -6.72 -7.06
CA ASN A 81 6.35 -7.86 -7.84
C ASN A 81 5.27 -7.37 -8.81
N GLY A 82 5.70 -6.56 -9.79
CA GLY A 82 5.11 -6.54 -11.10
C GLY A 82 4.89 -8.00 -11.41
N LEU A 83 3.62 -8.40 -11.37
CA LEU A 83 3.17 -9.78 -11.47
C LEU A 83 3.79 -10.30 -12.77
N LYS A 84 4.98 -10.89 -12.69
CA LYS A 84 5.74 -11.34 -13.84
C LYS A 84 4.87 -12.41 -14.46
N ARG A 85 4.16 -12.07 -15.52
CA ARG A 85 3.27 -12.98 -16.21
C ARG A 85 4.14 -14.07 -16.82
N THR A 86 4.24 -15.19 -16.13
CA THR A 86 4.90 -16.38 -16.64
C THR A 86 3.96 -17.06 -17.62
N TYR A 87 4.31 -17.07 -18.91
CA TYR A 87 3.59 -17.86 -19.90
C TYR A 87 4.44 -19.09 -20.25
N ARG A 88 3.89 -20.29 -20.03
CA ARG A 88 4.53 -21.59 -20.37
C ARG A 88 5.99 -21.71 -19.86
N GLY A 89 6.27 -21.25 -18.65
CA GLY A 89 7.60 -21.34 -18.04
C GLY A 89 8.62 -20.28 -18.48
N GLN A 90 8.23 -19.31 -19.32
CA GLN A 90 9.06 -18.14 -19.64
C GLN A 90 8.52 -16.88 -18.96
N VAL A 91 9.43 -16.10 -18.38
CA VAL A 91 9.14 -14.78 -17.79
C VAL A 91 9.03 -13.77 -18.93
N ILE A 92 7.84 -13.20 -19.12
CA ILE A 92 7.65 -12.06 -20.02
C ILE A 92 8.01 -10.80 -19.21
N ALA A 93 9.01 -10.05 -19.66
CA ALA A 93 9.26 -8.71 -19.12
C ALA A 93 8.09 -7.82 -19.53
N ASP A 94 7.32 -7.34 -18.57
CA ASP A 94 6.25 -6.39 -18.83
C ASP A 94 6.91 -5.07 -19.28
N ALA A 95 6.37 -4.50 -20.36
CA ALA A 95 6.90 -3.29 -20.96
C ALA A 95 6.72 -2.11 -19.99
N PRO A 96 7.65 -1.12 -19.97
CA PRO A 96 7.50 0.04 -19.11
C PRO A 96 6.19 0.78 -19.43
N PRO A 97 5.55 1.40 -18.41
CA PRO A 97 4.27 2.07 -18.57
C PRO A 97 4.40 3.13 -19.64
N VAL A 98 3.51 3.06 -20.63
CA VAL A 98 3.40 4.07 -21.69
C VAL A 98 3.13 5.41 -21.02
N THR A 99 4.17 6.22 -20.89
CA THR A 99 4.05 7.67 -20.75
C THR A 99 3.24 8.15 -21.93
N ALA A 100 1.98 8.49 -21.68
CA ALA A 100 1.15 9.21 -22.63
C ALA A 100 1.78 10.60 -22.83
N ASN A 101 2.59 10.74 -23.89
CA ASN A 101 2.63 11.96 -24.69
C ASN A 101 3.27 11.69 -26.06
N GLU A 102 2.39 11.82 -27.05
CA GLU A 102 2.60 12.40 -28.38
C GLU A 102 3.49 11.70 -29.42
N ASN A 103 2.76 11.16 -30.41
CA ASN A 103 3.02 11.22 -31.86
C ASN A 103 4.17 10.40 -32.45
N GLY A 104 3.79 9.30 -33.10
CA GLY A 104 4.59 8.59 -34.10
C GLY A 104 3.71 7.58 -34.83
N GLU A 105 3.41 7.86 -36.09
CA GLU A 105 2.56 7.11 -37.02
C GLU A 105 2.98 5.65 -37.21
N GLY A 106 2.02 4.72 -37.30
CA GLY A 106 2.30 3.35 -37.74
C GLY A 106 1.19 2.34 -37.44
N GLU A 107 0.32 2.12 -38.43
CA GLU A 107 -0.54 0.95 -38.63
C GLU A 107 -1.88 0.88 -37.87
N SER A 108 -2.87 1.53 -38.47
CA SER A 108 -4.30 1.42 -38.16
C SER A 108 -4.81 -0.02 -38.29
N HIS A 109 -4.78 -0.78 -37.18
CA HIS A 109 -5.54 -2.03 -37.10
C HIS A 109 -7.05 -1.73 -37.19
N PRO A 110 -7.82 -2.36 -38.10
CA PRO A 110 -9.25 -2.10 -38.22
C PRO A 110 -9.98 -2.54 -36.93
N PRO A 111 -11.07 -1.85 -36.54
CA PRO A 111 -11.81 -2.17 -35.33
C PRO A 111 -12.35 -3.60 -35.43
N ARG A 112 -11.74 -4.53 -34.69
CA ARG A 112 -12.19 -5.92 -34.62
C ARG A 112 -13.59 -5.94 -33.99
N LYS A 113 -14.62 -6.06 -34.84
CA LYS A 113 -16.01 -6.23 -34.41
C LYS A 113 -16.09 -7.50 -33.54
N LYS A 114 -16.27 -7.33 -32.23
CA LYS A 114 -16.43 -8.45 -31.28
C LYS A 114 -17.78 -9.12 -31.57
N LYS A 115 -17.76 -10.29 -32.20
CA LYS A 115 -18.93 -11.17 -32.31
C LYS A 115 -19.20 -11.78 -30.94
N VAL A 116 -20.35 -11.48 -30.33
CA VAL A 116 -20.74 -12.05 -29.04
C VAL A 116 -21.73 -13.17 -29.30
N ILE A 117 -21.40 -14.40 -28.88
CA ILE A 117 -22.31 -15.54 -29.04
C ILE A 117 -23.14 -15.66 -27.76
N TYR A 118 -24.46 -15.54 -27.87
CA TYR A 118 -25.40 -15.79 -26.77
C TYR A 118 -26.26 -16.99 -27.13
N ARG A 119 -26.38 -17.99 -26.22
CA ARG A 119 -27.27 -19.17 -26.35
C ARG A 119 -27.20 -19.87 -27.71
N GLY A 120 -26.00 -20.04 -28.26
CA GLY A 120 -25.77 -20.67 -29.56
C GLY A 120 -26.07 -19.79 -30.79
N GLN A 121 -26.53 -18.55 -30.59
CA GLN A 121 -26.73 -17.56 -31.64
C GLN A 121 -25.66 -16.49 -31.60
N VAL A 122 -25.12 -16.17 -32.77
CA VAL A 122 -24.13 -15.11 -32.94
C VAL A 122 -24.86 -13.77 -32.99
N VAL A 123 -24.61 -12.91 -32.00
CA VAL A 123 -25.10 -11.54 -31.93
C VAL A 123 -23.93 -10.59 -32.21
N GLY A 124 -24.08 -9.75 -33.22
CA GLY A 124 -23.07 -8.78 -33.65
C GLY A 124 -23.67 -7.74 -34.57
#